data_AF-A0A151T5R8-F1
#
_entry.id   AF-A0A151T5R8-F1
#
_cell.length_a   1.000
_cell.length_b   1.000
_cell.length_c   1.000
_cell.angle_alpha   90.00
_cell.angle_beta   90.00
_cell.angle_gamma   90.00
#
_symmetry.space_group_name_H-M   'P 1'
#
loop_
_entity.id
_entity.type
_entity.pdbx_description
1 polymer ?
#
loop_
_entity_poly.entity_id
_entity_poly.type
_entity_poly.pdbx_seq_one_letter_code
_entity_poly.pdbx_strand_id
1 'polypeptide(L)'
;MAPTELIELKRQIEDLLEKQMVRPSVSPWGATVLLVKKKDGGTRLCVDYRQLNKLTIKNKYPLLRIDDLMDQLRGASIFSKIDLRSRYHQIRVKESDIPKTAFRTRSFVGLVGYYRRFIEGFSRIVMSLTQLTRKDQPFVWTDACEQSFQELKRRLTTSPVLVLPDTGEHFDVFVTLLTRGWDVC
;
A
#
# COMPACT_ATOMS: atom_id res chain seq x y z
N MET A 1 -8.29 -4.88 -5.53
CA MET A 1 -8.96 -3.70 -4.95
C MET A 1 -10.08 -3.35 -5.89
N ALA A 2 -11.29 -3.15 -5.34
CA ALA A 2 -12.43 -2.70 -6.11
C ALA A 2 -12.13 -1.30 -6.71
N PRO A 3 -12.75 -0.91 -7.83
CA PRO A 3 -12.53 0.41 -8.44
C PRO A 3 -12.75 1.57 -7.46
N THR A 4 -13.73 1.44 -6.57
CA THR A 4 -14.01 2.42 -5.50
C THR A 4 -12.89 2.53 -4.47
N GLU A 5 -12.24 1.42 -4.12
CA GLU A 5 -11.09 1.40 -3.21
C GLU A 5 -9.86 2.09 -3.82
N LEU A 6 -9.68 2.01 -5.14
CA LEU A 6 -8.56 2.66 -5.83
C LEU A 6 -8.72 4.18 -5.88
N ILE A 7 -9.95 4.66 -6.11
CA ILE A 7 -10.27 6.10 -6.06
C ILE A 7 -9.97 6.64 -4.66
N GLU A 8 -10.44 5.94 -3.63
CA GLU A 8 -10.21 6.35 -2.25
C GLU A 8 -8.74 6.27 -1.84
N LEU A 9 -8.01 5.24 -2.30
CA LEU A 9 -6.57 5.13 -2.12
C LEU A 9 -5.83 6.31 -2.76
N LYS A 10 -6.17 6.67 -4.00
CA LYS A 10 -5.57 7.80 -4.71
C LYS A 10 -5.82 9.11 -3.96
N ARG A 11 -7.07 9.34 -3.53
CA ARG A 11 -7.47 10.51 -2.76
C ARG A 11 -6.67 10.64 -1.45
N GLN A 12 -6.49 9.55 -0.71
CA GLN A 12 -5.73 9.58 0.55
C GLN A 12 -4.22 9.81 0.31
N ILE A 13 -3.66 9.30 -0.79
CA ILE A 13 -2.26 9.53 -1.13
C ILE A 13 -2.02 10.98 -1.55
N GLU A 14 -2.93 11.56 -2.33
CA GLU A 14 -2.86 12.98 -2.71
C GLU A 14 -2.89 13.89 -1.47
N ASP A 15 -3.80 13.63 -0.52
CA ASP A 15 -3.86 14.35 0.76
C ASP A 15 -2.56 14.21 1.59
N LEU A 16 -1.92 13.04 1.58
CA LEU A 16 -0.63 12.83 2.24
C LEU A 16 0.52 13.55 1.54
N LEU A 17 0.51 13.61 0.21
CA LEU A 17 1.50 14.34 -0.60
C LEU A 17 1.38 15.85 -0.39
N GLU A 18 0.16 16.38 -0.41
CA GLU A 18 -0.12 17.80 -0.18
C GLU A 18 0.34 18.24 1.22
N LYS A 19 0.13 17.38 2.22
CA LYS A 19 0.60 17.59 3.59
C LYS A 19 2.10 17.35 3.79
N GLN A 20 2.83 16.99 2.73
CA GLN A 20 4.26 16.65 2.76
C GLN A 20 4.62 15.53 3.75
N MET A 21 3.66 14.65 4.07
CA MET A 21 3.88 13.51 4.96
C MET A 21 4.55 12.34 4.24
N VAL A 22 4.41 12.28 2.91
CA VAL A 22 5.02 11.25 2.05
C VAL A 22 5.67 11.90 0.84
N ARG A 23 6.65 11.21 0.24
CA ARG A 23 7.30 11.67 -0.99
C ARG A 23 7.48 10.53 -1.99
N PRO A 24 7.54 10.83 -3.30
CA PRO A 24 8.02 9.87 -4.29
C PRO A 24 9.39 9.33 -3.91
N SER A 25 9.59 8.03 -4.06
CA SER A 25 10.87 7.38 -3.76
C SER A 25 11.17 6.21 -4.70
N VAL A 26 12.46 5.89 -4.76
CA VAL A 26 13.06 4.75 -5.48
C VAL A 26 13.68 3.74 -4.51
N SER A 27 13.25 3.74 -3.24
CA SER A 27 13.80 2.89 -2.20
C SER A 27 13.81 1.40 -2.57
N PRO A 28 14.87 0.66 -2.17
CA PRO A 28 14.89 -0.78 -2.31
C PRO A 28 13.84 -1.49 -1.43
N TRP A 29 13.27 -0.81 -0.42
CA TRP A 29 12.23 -1.33 0.44
C TRP A 29 10.84 -1.17 -0.20
N GLY A 30 9.81 -1.73 0.44
CA GLY A 30 8.45 -1.57 -0.06
C GLY A 30 7.41 -2.47 0.60
N ALA A 31 6.79 -1.97 1.66
CA ALA A 31 5.64 -2.57 2.31
C ALA A 31 4.36 -2.42 1.46
N THR A 32 3.39 -3.30 1.62
CA THR A 32 2.12 -3.23 0.87
C THR A 32 1.11 -2.32 1.58
N VAL A 33 0.33 -1.56 0.82
CA VAL A 33 -0.80 -0.78 1.36
C VAL A 33 -2.09 -1.60 1.39
N LEU A 34 -2.81 -1.51 2.51
CA LEU A 34 -4.11 -2.10 2.77
C LEU A 34 -5.11 -1.00 3.13
N LEU A 35 -6.34 -1.10 2.62
CA LEU A 35 -7.44 -0.25 3.08
C LEU A 35 -8.26 -1.02 4.11
N VAL A 36 -8.40 -0.45 5.30
CA VAL A 36 -9.16 -1.03 6.41
C VAL A 36 -10.41 -0.20 6.65
N LYS A 37 -11.58 -0.84 6.69
CA LYS A 37 -12.83 -0.16 7.03
C LYS A 37 -12.86 0.20 8.51
N LYS A 38 -13.19 1.44 8.80
CA LYS A 38 -13.46 1.94 10.15
C LYS A 38 -14.87 1.54 10.58
N LYS A 39 -15.13 1.59 11.89
CA LYS A 39 -16.48 1.44 12.46
C LYS A 39 -17.44 2.55 12.02
N ASP A 40 -16.91 3.73 11.69
CA ASP A 40 -17.67 4.89 11.22
C ASP A 40 -18.02 4.84 9.71
N GLY A 41 -17.66 3.75 9.01
CA GLY A 41 -17.88 3.58 7.57
C GLY A 41 -16.77 4.14 6.68
N GLY A 42 -15.85 4.97 7.22
CA GLY A 42 -14.69 5.45 6.47
C GLY A 42 -13.61 4.38 6.25
N THR A 43 -12.60 4.67 5.43
CA THR A 43 -11.45 3.78 5.22
C THR A 43 -10.18 4.38 5.83
N ARG A 44 -9.27 3.52 6.29
CA ARG A 44 -7.91 3.88 6.74
C ARG A 44 -6.90 3.25 5.81
N LEU A 45 -6.03 4.07 5.25
CA LEU A 45 -4.80 3.62 4.61
C LEU A 45 -3.86 3.06 5.69
N CYS A 46 -3.53 1.78 5.58
CA CYS A 46 -2.65 1.08 6.49
C CYS A 46 -1.50 0.46 5.70
N VAL A 47 -0.27 0.79 6.07
CA VAL A 47 0.92 0.18 5.49
C VAL A 47 1.29 -1.05 6.31
N ASP A 48 1.47 -2.20 5.64
CA ASP A 48 1.85 -3.45 6.30
C ASP A 48 3.36 -3.53 6.55
N TYR A 49 3.80 -2.95 7.67
CA TYR A 49 5.18 -3.01 8.14
C TYR A 49 5.51 -4.29 8.93
N ARG A 50 4.68 -5.35 8.92
CA ARG A 50 4.95 -6.56 9.74
C ARG A 50 6.33 -7.17 9.48
N GLN A 51 6.79 -7.18 8.24
CA GLN A 51 8.12 -7.68 7.89
C GLN A 51 9.22 -6.73 8.37
N LEU A 52 9.04 -5.42 8.19
CA LEU A 52 9.97 -4.41 8.69
C LEU A 52 10.09 -4.51 10.22
N ASN A 53 8.97 -4.62 10.93
CA ASN A 53 8.92 -4.70 12.39
C ASN A 53 9.66 -5.91 12.97
N LYS A 54 9.83 -7.00 12.20
CA LYS A 54 10.63 -8.17 12.59
C LYS A 54 12.13 -7.91 12.51
N LEU A 55 12.55 -7.05 11.57
CA LEU A 55 13.95 -6.69 11.35
C LEU A 55 14.39 -5.53 12.25
N THR A 56 13.46 -4.68 12.69
CA THR A 56 13.75 -3.56 13.57
C THR A 56 14.05 -4.02 14.99
N ILE A 57 15.07 -3.41 15.60
CA ILE A 57 15.37 -3.57 17.02
C ILE A 57 14.22 -2.94 17.82
N LYS A 58 13.59 -3.73 18.69
CA LYS A 58 12.48 -3.25 19.53
C LYS A 58 13.01 -2.30 20.58
N ASN A 59 12.62 -1.02 20.51
CA ASN A 59 12.86 -0.08 21.58
C ASN A 59 11.96 -0.42 22.77
N LYS A 60 12.56 -0.96 23.84
CA LYS A 60 11.88 -1.21 25.12
C LYS A 60 12.02 0.03 25.99
N TYR A 61 11.21 1.05 25.70
CA TYR A 61 11.11 2.18 26.61
C TYR A 61 10.36 1.75 27.88
N PRO A 62 10.90 2.00 29.08
CA PRO A 62 10.20 1.67 30.32
C PRO A 62 8.98 2.58 30.45
N LEU A 63 7.81 2.01 30.15
CA LEU A 63 6.54 2.66 30.42
C LEU A 63 6.20 2.43 31.89
N LEU A 64 5.84 3.51 32.59
CA LEU A 64 5.32 3.42 33.96
C LEU A 64 4.06 2.56 33.98
N ARG A 65 3.87 1.80 35.06
CA ARG A 65 2.65 1.02 35.22
C ARG A 65 1.48 1.99 35.42
N ILE A 66 0.29 1.59 34.97
CA ILE A 66 -0.89 2.44 35.09
C ILE A 66 -1.20 2.78 36.55
N ASP A 67 -0.94 1.84 37.47
CA ASP A 67 -1.14 2.03 38.91
C ASP A 67 -0.19 3.11 39.46
N ASP A 68 1.09 3.10 39.04
CA ASP A 68 2.07 4.13 39.42
C ASP A 68 1.64 5.52 38.93
N LEU A 69 1.12 5.59 37.69
CA LEU A 69 0.60 6.83 37.11
C LEU A 69 -0.65 7.32 37.86
N MET A 70 -1.53 6.43 38.28
CA MET A 70 -2.74 6.78 39.03
C MET A 70 -2.41 7.22 40.47
N ASP A 71 -1.37 6.64 41.08
CA ASP A 71 -0.89 7.05 42.40
C ASP A 71 -0.33 8.47 42.39
N GLN A 72 0.38 8.86 41.32
CA GLN A 72 0.86 10.23 41.12
C GLN A 72 -0.27 11.25 41.00
N LEU A 73 -1.47 10.81 40.62
CA LEU A 73 -2.65 11.67 40.46
C LEU A 73 -3.48 11.80 41.76
N ARG A 74 -3.13 11.08 42.84
CA ARG A 74 -3.85 11.18 44.12
C ARG A 74 -3.74 12.59 44.69
N GLY A 75 -4.88 13.13 45.15
CA GLY A 75 -4.97 14.48 45.71
C GLY A 75 -5.22 15.58 44.68
N ALA A 76 -5.12 15.28 43.38
CA ALA A 76 -5.59 16.19 42.35
C ALA A 76 -7.14 16.19 42.30
N SER A 77 -7.74 17.37 42.26
CA SER A 77 -9.19 17.56 42.16
C SER A 77 -9.63 17.94 40.73
N ILE A 78 -8.69 18.36 39.89
CA ILE A 78 -8.94 18.79 38.51
C ILE A 78 -8.01 18.03 37.58
N PHE A 79 -8.58 17.43 36.54
CA PHE A 79 -7.85 16.69 35.53
C PHE A 79 -8.09 17.30 34.16
N SER A 80 -7.02 17.41 33.37
CA SER A 80 -7.09 17.76 31.96
C SER A 80 -6.36 16.69 31.15
N LYS A 81 -6.93 16.34 30.00
CA LYS A 81 -6.35 15.38 29.06
C LYS A 81 -6.17 16.06 27.72
N ILE A 82 -4.95 16.04 27.22
CA ILE A 82 -4.60 16.58 25.91
C ILE A 82 -4.41 15.40 24.95
N ASP A 83 -5.13 15.41 23.82
CA ASP A 83 -4.95 14.43 22.75
C ASP A 83 -4.25 15.08 21.56
N LEU A 84 -3.14 14.49 21.13
CA LEU A 84 -2.39 14.97 19.96
C LEU A 84 -2.97 14.34 18.69
N ARG A 85 -3.67 15.16 17.90
CA ARG A 85 -4.25 14.73 16.62
C ARG A 85 -3.14 14.23 15.68
N SER A 86 -3.29 13.00 15.19
CA SER A 86 -2.32 12.37 14.29
C SER A 86 -0.88 12.40 14.84
N ARG A 87 -0.72 12.18 16.16
CA ARG A 87 0.56 12.32 16.89
C ARG A 87 1.80 11.79 16.16
N TYR A 88 1.68 10.65 15.48
CA TYR A 88 2.80 10.01 14.80
C TYR A 88 3.31 10.83 13.62
N HIS A 89 2.43 11.53 12.90
CA HIS A 89 2.83 12.36 11.76
C HIS A 89 3.48 13.68 12.19
N GLN A 90 3.44 14.01 13.48
CA GLN A 90 4.13 15.19 14.03
C GLN A 90 5.61 14.89 14.34
N ILE A 91 5.98 13.61 14.44
CA ILE A 91 7.35 13.17 14.73
C ILE A 91 8.01 12.80 13.40
N ARG A 92 9.08 13.51 13.04
CA ARG A 92 9.82 13.25 11.80
C ARG A 92 10.60 11.93 11.87
N VAL A 93 10.66 11.23 10.75
CA VAL A 93 11.52 10.06 10.61
C VAL A 93 12.96 10.53 10.45
N LYS A 94 13.92 9.78 11.01
CA LYS A 94 15.35 10.05 10.81
C LYS A 94 15.69 9.83 9.33
N GLU A 95 16.45 10.72 8.69
CA GLU A 95 16.74 10.67 7.25
C GLU A 95 17.30 9.31 6.79
N SER A 96 18.16 8.67 7.61
CA SER A 96 18.72 7.34 7.32
C SER A 96 17.70 6.20 7.30
N ASP A 97 16.54 6.40 7.93
CA ASP A 97 15.48 5.40 8.08
C ASP A 97 14.28 5.66 7.16
N ILE A 98 14.19 6.83 6.51
CA ILE A 98 13.15 7.16 5.52
C ILE A 98 13.06 6.10 4.41
N PRO A 99 14.15 5.58 3.83
CA PRO A 99 14.03 4.54 2.80
C PRO A 99 13.35 3.26 3.33
N LYS A 100 13.40 2.96 4.63
CA LYS A 100 12.84 1.74 5.20
C LYS A 100 11.32 1.80 5.32
N THR A 101 10.75 3.00 5.40
CA THR A 101 9.30 3.25 5.47
C THR A 101 8.65 3.24 4.08
N ALA A 102 9.36 2.72 3.08
CA ALA A 102 8.82 2.56 1.75
C ALA A 102 7.51 1.76 1.73
N PHE A 103 6.45 2.25 1.10
CA PHE A 103 5.20 1.57 0.85
C PHE A 103 4.74 1.60 -0.61
N ARG A 104 4.10 0.54 -1.07
CA ARG A 104 3.80 0.28 -2.46
C ARG A 104 2.30 0.20 -2.67
N THR A 105 1.78 1.05 -3.54
CA THR A 105 0.45 0.86 -4.11
C THR A 105 0.53 -0.25 -5.15
N ARG A 106 -0.52 -1.07 -5.29
CA ARG A 106 -0.54 -2.05 -6.39
C ARG A 106 -0.43 -1.29 -7.71
N SER A 107 0.66 -1.55 -8.45
CA SER A 107 0.90 -0.97 -9.77
C SER A 107 -0.20 -1.37 -10.75
N PHE A 108 -0.35 -0.63 -11.86
CA PHE A 108 -1.22 -1.01 -12.98
C PHE A 108 -1.01 -2.49 -13.36
N VAL A 109 0.25 -2.94 -13.42
CA VAL A 109 0.62 -4.35 -13.65
C VAL A 109 0.03 -5.29 -12.58
N GLY A 110 0.06 -4.91 -11.31
CA GLY A 110 -0.55 -5.67 -10.22
C GLY A 110 -2.09 -5.67 -10.24
N LEU A 111 -2.72 -4.66 -10.87
CA LEU A 111 -4.15 -4.62 -11.14
C LEU A 111 -4.51 -5.51 -12.32
N VAL A 112 -3.82 -5.38 -13.45
CA VAL A 112 -4.06 -6.23 -14.62
C VAL A 112 -3.72 -7.69 -14.32
N GLY A 113 -2.77 -7.95 -13.42
CA GLY A 113 -2.45 -9.29 -12.90
C GLY A 113 -3.62 -9.99 -12.19
N TYR A 114 -4.61 -9.25 -11.67
CA TYR A 114 -5.85 -9.85 -11.15
C TYR A 114 -6.69 -10.45 -12.29
N TYR A 115 -6.72 -9.78 -13.44
CA TYR A 115 -7.46 -10.19 -14.63
C TYR A 115 -6.64 -11.10 -15.57
N ARG A 116 -5.42 -11.52 -15.18
CA ARG A 116 -4.52 -12.33 -16.02
C ARG A 116 -5.16 -13.60 -16.57
N ARG A 117 -6.11 -14.21 -15.84
CA ARG A 117 -6.81 -15.44 -16.25
C ARG A 117 -7.71 -15.23 -17.46
N PHE A 118 -8.14 -13.98 -17.69
CA PHE A 118 -9.05 -13.60 -18.76
C PHE A 118 -8.31 -12.92 -19.93
N ILE A 119 -6.99 -12.72 -19.80
CA ILE A 119 -6.17 -12.07 -20.81
C ILE A 119 -5.21 -13.11 -21.36
N GLU A 120 -5.54 -13.64 -22.53
CA GLU A 120 -4.68 -14.57 -23.25
C GLU A 120 -3.31 -13.94 -23.54
N GLY A 121 -2.23 -14.67 -23.29
CA GLY A 121 -0.87 -14.17 -23.50
C GLY A 121 -0.42 -13.08 -22.53
N PHE A 122 -1.11 -12.90 -21.38
CA PHE A 122 -0.80 -11.88 -20.37
C PHE A 122 0.69 -11.77 -20.04
N SER A 123 1.37 -12.89 -19.78
CA SER A 123 2.80 -12.91 -19.43
C SER A 123 3.68 -12.26 -20.49
N ARG A 124 3.35 -12.44 -21.78
CA ARG A 124 4.11 -11.88 -22.90
C ARG A 124 3.92 -10.37 -23.01
N ILE A 125 2.68 -9.91 -22.82
CA ILE A 125 2.31 -8.48 -22.91
C ILE A 125 2.91 -7.71 -21.72
N VAL A 126 2.84 -8.28 -20.53
CA VAL A 126 3.26 -7.62 -19.28
C VAL A 126 4.78 -7.67 -19.10
N MET A 127 5.48 -8.50 -19.88
CA MET A 127 6.94 -8.63 -19.81
C MET A 127 7.66 -7.29 -19.99
N SER A 128 7.28 -6.50 -21.00
CA SER A 128 7.83 -5.15 -21.24
C SER A 128 7.60 -4.21 -20.05
N LEU A 129 6.39 -4.23 -19.50
CA LEU A 129 6.02 -3.44 -18.33
C LEU A 129 6.70 -3.93 -17.04
N THR A 130 6.95 -5.24 -16.90
CA THR A 130 7.67 -5.79 -15.74
C THR A 130 9.16 -5.52 -15.80
N GLN A 131 9.75 -5.43 -17.00
CA GLN A 131 11.15 -4.99 -17.18
C GLN A 131 11.32 -3.55 -16.71
N LEU A 132 10.37 -2.66 -17.04
CA LEU A 132 10.32 -1.32 -16.48
C LEU A 132 10.24 -1.32 -14.96
N THR A 133 9.75 -2.41 -14.34
CA THR A 133 9.64 -2.57 -12.89
C THR A 133 10.88 -3.14 -12.15
N ARG A 134 11.94 -3.53 -12.86
CA ARG A 134 13.16 -4.12 -12.28
C ARG A 134 14.03 -3.08 -11.56
N LYS A 135 14.79 -3.47 -10.52
CA LYS A 135 15.58 -2.53 -9.70
C LYS A 135 16.83 -1.98 -10.41
N ASP A 136 17.41 -2.75 -11.32
CA ASP A 136 18.74 -2.47 -11.89
C ASP A 136 18.69 -1.92 -13.32
N GLN A 137 17.53 -1.39 -13.75
CA GLN A 137 17.35 -0.90 -15.12
C GLN A 137 16.81 0.54 -15.13
N PRO A 138 17.39 1.46 -15.93
CA PRO A 138 16.87 2.81 -16.06
C PRO A 138 15.45 2.79 -16.62
N PHE A 139 14.60 3.68 -16.11
CA PHE A 139 13.22 3.81 -16.56
C PHE A 139 13.21 4.48 -17.95
N VAL A 140 13.17 3.66 -19.00
CA VAL A 140 13.08 4.12 -20.39
C VAL A 140 11.76 3.60 -20.97
N TRP A 141 10.80 4.49 -21.16
CA TRP A 141 9.52 4.14 -21.78
C TRP A 141 9.72 3.96 -23.29
N THR A 142 9.74 2.72 -23.75
CA THR A 142 9.89 2.38 -25.16
C THR A 142 8.54 2.24 -25.84
N ASP A 143 8.51 2.33 -27.17
CA ASP A 143 7.28 2.11 -27.96
C ASP A 143 6.66 0.73 -27.70
N ALA A 144 7.48 -0.28 -27.40
CA ALA A 144 7.02 -1.61 -27.00
C ALA A 144 6.28 -1.59 -25.64
N CYS A 145 6.67 -0.72 -24.71
CA CYS A 145 5.96 -0.54 -23.45
C CYS A 145 4.61 0.15 -23.66
N GLU A 146 4.54 1.15 -24.53
CA GLU A 146 3.29 1.83 -24.89
C GLU A 146 2.31 0.88 -25.57
N GLN A 147 2.77 0.12 -26.57
CA GLN A 147 1.95 -0.89 -27.26
C GLN A 147 1.41 -1.95 -26.28
N SER A 148 2.27 -2.41 -25.36
CA SER A 148 1.87 -3.38 -24.33
C SER A 148 0.83 -2.79 -23.36
N PHE A 149 0.98 -1.51 -23.00
CA PHE A 149 0.02 -0.81 -22.15
C PHE A 149 -1.34 -0.62 -22.82
N GLN A 150 -1.35 -0.20 -24.09
CA GLN A 150 -2.59 -0.03 -24.88
C GLN A 150 -3.28 -1.36 -25.16
N GLU A 151 -2.53 -2.43 -25.44
CA GLU A 151 -3.12 -3.77 -25.63
C GLU A 151 -3.74 -4.30 -24.33
N LEU A 152 -3.11 -4.06 -23.17
CA LEU A 152 -3.72 -4.41 -21.89
C LEU A 152 -5.01 -3.61 -21.64
N LYS A 153 -5.03 -2.30 -21.94
CA LYS A 153 -6.25 -1.49 -21.86
C LYS A 153 -7.35 -2.05 -22.75
N ARG A 154 -7.03 -2.35 -24.01
CA ARG A 154 -7.97 -2.91 -24.98
C ARG A 154 -8.53 -4.25 -24.50
N ARG A 155 -7.69 -5.17 -24.03
CA ARG A 155 -8.11 -6.49 -23.53
C ARG A 155 -8.96 -6.38 -22.26
N LEU A 156 -8.64 -5.44 -21.38
CA LEU A 156 -9.45 -5.16 -20.19
C LEU A 156 -10.84 -4.60 -20.54
N THR A 157 -10.97 -3.86 -21.65
CA THR A 157 -12.25 -3.26 -22.08
C THR A 157 -13.04 -4.11 -23.07
N THR A 158 -12.44 -5.17 -23.65
CA THR A 158 -13.08 -6.06 -24.63
C THR A 158 -13.38 -7.47 -24.11
N SER A 159 -12.86 -7.85 -22.93
CA SER A 159 -13.11 -9.18 -22.36
C SER A 159 -14.56 -9.32 -21.85
N PRO A 160 -15.20 -10.49 -22.03
CA PRO A 160 -16.50 -10.77 -21.42
C PRO A 160 -16.35 -10.80 -19.89
N VAL A 161 -16.81 -9.76 -19.22
CA VAL A 161 -16.77 -9.63 -17.77
C VAL A 161 -17.92 -10.44 -17.17
N LEU A 162 -17.59 -11.39 -16.27
CA LEU A 162 -18.50 -12.11 -15.35
C LEU A 162 -19.58 -12.98 -16.01
N VAL A 163 -19.31 -14.29 -16.15
CA VAL A 163 -20.39 -15.29 -16.21
C VAL A 163 -20.68 -15.74 -14.77
N LEU A 164 -21.97 -15.83 -14.43
CA LEU A 164 -22.41 -16.33 -13.12
C LEU A 164 -21.81 -17.74 -12.89
N PRO A 165 -21.28 -18.02 -11.69
CA PRO A 165 -20.79 -19.34 -11.37
C PRO A 165 -21.94 -20.34 -11.48
N ASP A 166 -21.79 -21.34 -12.35
CA ASP A 166 -22.73 -22.44 -12.43
C ASP A 166 -22.58 -23.30 -11.17
N THR A 167 -23.69 -23.54 -10.47
CA THR A 167 -23.70 -24.28 -9.20
C THR A 167 -23.39 -25.77 -9.36
N GLY A 168 -23.24 -26.26 -10.59
CA GLY A 168 -22.93 -27.65 -10.91
C GLY A 168 -21.45 -28.02 -11.01
N GLU A 169 -20.51 -27.06 -11.01
CA GLU A 169 -19.08 -27.34 -11.27
C GLU A 169 -18.13 -26.90 -10.15
N HIS A 170 -16.94 -27.52 -10.11
CA HIS A 170 -15.90 -27.24 -9.10
C HIS A 170 -15.05 -26.00 -9.47
N PHE A 171 -14.61 -25.24 -8.45
CA PHE A 171 -13.85 -24.00 -8.63
C PHE A 171 -12.38 -24.13 -8.20
N ASP A 172 -11.46 -23.69 -9.06
CA ASP A 172 -10.02 -23.62 -8.73
C ASP A 172 -9.53 -22.18 -8.47
N VAL A 173 -8.84 -22.00 -7.35
CA VAL A 173 -8.28 -20.72 -6.88
C VAL A 173 -6.74 -20.75 -6.89
N PHE A 174 -6.10 -19.82 -7.61
CA PHE A 174 -4.64 -19.73 -7.71
C PHE A 174 -4.12 -18.32 -7.38
N VAL A 175 -3.03 -18.21 -6.61
CA VAL A 175 -2.44 -16.94 -6.09
C VAL A 175 -0.97 -16.75 -6.51
N THR A 176 -0.53 -15.53 -6.88
CA THR A 176 0.90 -15.17 -7.08
C THR A 176 1.16 -13.64 -6.95
N LEU A 177 2.37 -13.19 -6.54
CA LEU A 177 2.73 -11.79 -6.14
C LEU A 177 3.91 -11.16 -6.96
N LEU A 178 3.85 -9.86 -7.34
CA LEU A 178 4.96 -9.03 -7.89
C LEU A 178 4.84 -7.52 -7.49
N THR A 179 5.97 -6.77 -7.41
CA THR A 179 6.25 -5.60 -6.52
C THR A 179 6.64 -4.24 -7.19
N ARG A 180 6.24 -3.04 -6.68
CA ARG A 180 6.89 -1.67 -6.81
C ARG A 180 6.21 -0.48 -6.04
N GLY A 181 6.95 0.51 -5.44
CA GLY A 181 6.37 1.74 -4.80
C GLY A 181 7.24 2.71 -3.94
N TRP A 182 6.61 3.53 -3.08
CA TRP A 182 6.85 4.90 -2.47
C TRP A 182 7.51 4.97 -1.06
N ASP A 183 7.84 6.14 -0.45
CA ASP A 183 8.40 6.32 0.95
C ASP A 183 7.64 7.33 1.86
N VAL A 184 7.82 7.21 3.19
CA VAL A 184 7.30 8.14 4.22
C VAL A 184 8.41 9.04 4.79
N CYS A 185 8.18 10.36 4.85
CA CYS A 185 9.12 11.38 5.36
C CYS A 185 9.13 11.48 6.89
#